data_AF-A0A2H5WD88-F1
#
_entry.id   AF-A0A2H5WD88-F1
#
_cell.length_a   1.000
_cell.length_b   1.000
_cell.length_c   1.000
_cell.angle_alpha   90.00
_cell.angle_beta   90.00
_cell.angle_gamma   90.00
#
_symmetry.space_group_name_H-M   'P 1'
#
loop_
_entity.id
_entity.type
_entity.pdbx_description
1 polymer ?
#
loop_
_entity_poly.entity_id
_entity_poly.type
_entity_poly.pdbx_seq_one_letter_code
_entity_poly.pdbx_strand_id
1 'polypeptide(L)'
;MGSGGAPAVDVIMDRLQMCHVLEFRDRIDRMPLTLDVADLLLSKLQVVQLNEKDVHDIGYLLAAFEVREGDEPGTIGLARIGGVVADDWGWWRTVTRNLDRVAELLRGELARLVPAGAPFDPVEQALALRRHADEVPKTLRWKLRARVGERVRWYELPEEVDH
;
A
#
# COMPACT_ATOMS: atom_id res chain seq x y z
N MET A 1 -33.93 1.83 23.33
CA MET A 1 -33.46 2.00 21.94
C MET A 1 -31.95 2.15 21.98
N GLY A 2 -31.23 1.12 21.54
CA GLY A 2 -29.80 1.20 21.23
C GLY A 2 -29.62 0.44 19.94
N SER A 3 -29.45 1.15 18.83
CA SER A 3 -29.15 0.57 17.52
C SER A 3 -27.73 0.02 17.58
N GLY A 4 -27.57 -1.20 18.09
CA GLY A 4 -26.37 -1.98 17.86
C GLY A 4 -26.35 -2.36 16.38
N GLY A 5 -25.64 -1.57 15.56
CA GLY A 5 -25.42 -1.91 14.16
C GLY A 5 -24.84 -3.31 14.08
N ALA A 6 -25.43 -4.17 13.25
CA ALA A 6 -24.88 -5.49 12.97
C ALA A 6 -23.45 -5.31 12.43
N PRO A 7 -22.53 -6.26 12.70
CA PRO A 7 -21.20 -6.21 12.11
C PRO A 7 -21.32 -6.18 10.58
N ALA A 8 -20.75 -5.16 9.96
CA ALA A 8 -20.60 -5.10 8.51
C ALA A 8 -19.51 -6.10 8.08
N VAL A 9 -19.78 -6.88 7.04
CA VAL A 9 -18.85 -7.85 6.48
C VAL A 9 -18.77 -7.60 4.98
N ASP A 10 -17.58 -7.24 4.52
CA ASP A 10 -17.26 -7.13 3.09
C ASP A 10 -16.57 -8.41 2.61
N VAL A 11 -17.07 -8.97 1.51
CA VAL A 11 -16.49 -10.17 0.88
C VAL A 11 -15.86 -9.77 -0.44
N ILE A 12 -14.54 -9.94 -0.52
CA ILE A 12 -13.74 -9.65 -1.71
C ILE A 12 -13.14 -10.96 -2.21
N MET A 13 -13.37 -11.29 -3.49
CA MET A 13 -12.77 -12.45 -4.15
C MET A 13 -11.85 -11.98 -5.28
N ASP A 14 -10.68 -12.59 -5.37
CA ASP A 14 -9.63 -12.38 -6.39
C ASP A 14 -8.98 -10.99 -6.45
N ARG A 15 -9.72 -9.90 -6.27
CA ARG A 15 -9.22 -8.53 -6.46
C ARG A 15 -9.91 -7.53 -5.56
N LEU A 16 -9.16 -6.57 -5.04
CA LEU A 16 -9.69 -5.41 -4.32
C LEU A 16 -9.75 -4.22 -5.29
N GLN A 17 -10.95 -3.74 -5.58
CA GLN A 17 -11.18 -2.56 -6.41
C GLN A 17 -11.49 -1.36 -5.51
N MET A 18 -10.51 -0.47 -5.34
CA MET A 18 -10.64 0.78 -4.58
C MET A 18 -10.10 1.93 -5.43
N CYS A 19 -9.16 2.73 -4.92
CA CYS A 19 -8.49 3.75 -5.74
C CYS A 19 -7.72 3.14 -6.91
N HIS A 20 -7.22 1.93 -6.71
CA HIS A 20 -6.59 1.10 -7.72
C HIS A 20 -7.16 -0.31 -7.64
N VAL A 21 -6.95 -1.11 -8.69
CA VAL A 21 -7.25 -2.54 -8.65
C VAL A 21 -6.02 -3.29 -8.17
N LEU A 22 -6.16 -4.02 -7.08
CA LEU A 22 -5.13 -4.90 -6.53
C LEU A 22 -5.56 -6.36 -6.71
N GLU A 23 -4.83 -7.10 -7.54
CA GLU A 23 -5.12 -8.50 -7.88
C GLU A 23 -4.40 -9.46 -6.92
N PHE A 24 -5.14 -10.38 -6.29
CA PHE A 24 -4.65 -11.40 -5.36
C PHE A 24 -4.95 -12.84 -5.78
N ARG A 25 -5.58 -13.06 -6.95
CA ARG A 25 -6.06 -14.40 -7.39
C ARG A 25 -5.06 -15.52 -7.13
N ASP A 26 -3.80 -15.31 -7.49
CA ASP A 26 -2.75 -16.33 -7.38
C ASP A 26 -1.97 -16.26 -6.04
N ARG A 27 -2.50 -15.54 -5.05
CA ARG A 27 -1.79 -15.19 -3.80
C ARG A 27 -2.62 -15.36 -2.53
N ILE A 28 -3.94 -15.56 -2.65
CA ILE A 28 -4.85 -15.67 -1.50
C ILE A 28 -4.42 -16.77 -0.51
N ASP A 29 -3.91 -17.90 -1.00
CA ASP A 29 -3.54 -19.05 -0.16
C ASP A 29 -2.13 -18.97 0.44
N ARG A 30 -1.40 -17.85 0.28
CA ARG A 30 -0.01 -17.72 0.75
C ARG A 30 0.12 -17.63 2.26
N MET A 31 -0.92 -17.18 2.94
CA MET A 31 -0.98 -17.00 4.38
C MET A 31 -2.27 -17.64 4.90
N PRO A 32 -2.24 -18.37 6.04
CA PRO A 32 -3.35 -19.24 6.43
C PRO A 32 -4.62 -18.51 6.90
N LEU A 33 -4.50 -17.24 7.33
CA LEU A 33 -5.57 -16.50 8.02
C LEU A 33 -5.76 -15.07 7.52
N THR A 34 -4.90 -14.57 6.63
CA THR A 34 -4.89 -13.17 6.17
C THR A 34 -4.21 -13.08 4.82
N LEU A 35 -4.24 -11.91 4.18
CA LEU A 35 -3.45 -11.65 2.97
C LEU A 35 -1.95 -11.61 3.32
N ASP A 36 -1.10 -11.83 2.32
CA ASP A 36 0.33 -11.60 2.45
C ASP A 36 0.61 -10.14 2.85
N VAL A 37 1.69 -9.90 3.59
CA VAL A 37 2.02 -8.58 4.16
C VAL A 37 2.25 -7.54 3.07
N ALA A 38 2.89 -7.93 1.96
CA ALA A 38 3.06 -7.03 0.81
C ALA A 38 1.71 -6.60 0.21
N ASP A 39 0.73 -7.51 0.18
CA ASP A 39 -0.62 -7.26 -0.35
C ASP A 39 -1.47 -6.41 0.61
N LEU A 40 -1.36 -6.65 1.92
CA LEU A 40 -1.92 -5.77 2.95
C LEU A 40 -1.36 -4.35 2.84
N LEU A 41 -0.05 -4.21 2.69
CA LEU A 41 0.60 -2.92 2.55
C LEU A 41 0.15 -2.19 1.28
N LEU A 42 0.09 -2.88 0.14
CA LEU A 42 -0.43 -2.30 -1.12
C LEU A 42 -1.88 -1.85 -0.99
N SER A 43 -2.71 -2.59 -0.25
CA SER A 43 -4.10 -2.20 0.02
C SER A 43 -4.23 -0.85 0.75
N LYS A 44 -3.22 -0.47 1.53
CA LYS A 44 -3.14 0.82 2.22
C LYS A 44 -2.46 1.88 1.39
N LEU A 45 -1.36 1.52 0.73
CA LEU A 45 -0.60 2.44 -0.13
C LEU A 45 -1.39 2.91 -1.35
N GLN A 46 -2.46 2.22 -1.76
CA GLN A 46 -3.33 2.69 -2.85
C GLN A 46 -4.24 3.87 -2.49
N VAL A 47 -4.41 4.21 -1.21
CA VAL A 47 -5.34 5.26 -0.78
C VAL A 47 -4.86 6.63 -1.26
N VAL A 48 -5.60 7.28 -2.16
CA VAL A 48 -5.19 8.56 -2.75
C VAL A 48 -5.38 9.74 -1.80
N GLN A 49 -6.38 9.68 -0.92
CA GLN A 49 -6.63 10.68 0.11
C GLN A 49 -6.20 10.12 1.46
N LEU A 50 -4.88 10.12 1.68
CA LEU A 50 -4.27 9.53 2.87
C LEU A 50 -4.73 10.26 4.14
N ASN A 51 -5.30 9.52 5.10
CA ASN A 51 -5.66 10.05 6.41
C ASN A 51 -4.70 9.54 7.51
N GLU A 52 -4.87 10.01 8.75
CA GLU A 52 -4.00 9.60 9.88
C GLU A 52 -4.07 8.10 10.18
N LYS A 53 -5.25 7.48 10.04
CA LYS A 53 -5.41 6.03 10.24
C LYS A 53 -4.63 5.24 9.18
N ASP A 54 -4.62 5.68 7.92
CA ASP A 54 -3.83 5.03 6.87
C ASP A 54 -2.33 5.15 7.16
N VAL A 55 -1.85 6.33 7.59
CA VAL A 55 -0.45 6.53 7.98
C VAL A 55 -0.08 5.63 9.16
N HIS A 56 -0.98 5.49 10.13
CA HIS A 56 -0.81 4.61 11.28
C HIS A 56 -0.69 3.14 10.84
N ASP A 57 -1.63 2.65 10.01
CA ASP A 57 -1.64 1.27 9.52
C ASP A 57 -0.38 0.97 8.68
N ILE A 58 -0.01 1.87 7.77
CA ILE A 58 1.21 1.73 6.95
C ILE A 58 2.46 1.73 7.85
N GLY A 59 2.53 2.67 8.79
CA GLY A 59 3.65 2.78 9.73
C GLY A 59 3.80 1.52 10.59
N TYR A 60 2.70 0.92 11.05
CA TYR A 60 2.73 -0.32 11.82
C TYR A 60 3.22 -1.51 11.01
N LEU A 61 2.73 -1.66 9.76
CA LEU A 61 3.20 -2.72 8.87
C LEU A 61 4.70 -2.59 8.61
N LEU A 62 5.19 -1.38 8.32
CA LEU A 62 6.61 -1.11 8.10
C LEU A 62 7.46 -1.28 9.36
N ALA A 63 6.90 -1.02 10.54
CA ALA A 63 7.59 -1.22 11.81
C ALA A 63 7.69 -2.70 12.19
N ALA A 64 6.69 -3.52 11.82
CA ALA A 64 6.57 -4.91 12.24
C ALA A 64 7.22 -5.92 11.27
N PHE A 65 7.25 -5.62 9.98
CA PHE A 65 7.69 -6.57 8.95
C PHE A 65 8.87 -6.04 8.13
N GLU A 66 9.76 -6.95 7.76
CA GLU A 66 10.99 -6.63 7.02
C GLU A 66 10.68 -6.32 5.55
N VAL A 67 11.21 -5.23 5.00
CA VAL A 67 11.37 -5.08 3.55
C VAL A 67 12.54 -5.93 3.08
N ARG A 68 12.26 -6.87 2.19
CA ARG A 68 13.22 -7.90 1.77
C ARG A 68 13.19 -8.10 0.27
N GLU A 69 14.35 -8.43 -0.30
CA GLU A 69 14.46 -8.90 -1.68
C GLU A 69 13.61 -10.15 -1.94
N GLY A 70 13.04 -10.24 -3.14
CA GLY A 70 12.13 -11.33 -3.49
C GLY A 70 10.72 -11.13 -2.94
N ASP A 71 10.05 -12.23 -2.61
CA ASP A 71 8.62 -12.26 -2.26
C ASP A 71 8.33 -13.44 -1.32
N GLU A 72 9.03 -13.47 -0.20
CA GLU A 72 8.84 -14.48 0.85
C GLU A 72 7.54 -14.18 1.64
N PRO A 73 6.66 -15.18 1.88
CA PRO A 73 5.44 -14.97 2.66
C PRO A 73 5.71 -14.37 4.04
N GLY A 74 4.90 -13.38 4.43
CA GLY A 74 5.03 -12.73 5.74
C GLY A 74 6.10 -11.64 5.78
N THR A 75 6.66 -11.25 4.64
CA THR A 75 7.58 -10.11 4.50
C THR A 75 7.02 -9.06 3.55
N ILE A 76 7.59 -7.86 3.59
CA ILE A 76 7.31 -6.84 2.57
C ILE A 76 8.24 -7.13 1.38
N GLY A 77 7.79 -8.03 0.51
CA GLY A 77 8.55 -8.50 -0.64
C GLY A 77 8.70 -7.45 -1.75
N LEU A 78 9.94 -7.06 -2.03
CA LEU A 78 10.27 -6.10 -3.08
C LEU A 78 9.82 -6.56 -4.47
N ALA A 79 9.89 -7.86 -4.79
CA ALA A 79 9.46 -8.35 -6.10
C ALA A 79 7.94 -8.15 -6.32
N ARG A 80 7.12 -8.28 -5.28
CA ARG A 80 5.67 -8.03 -5.36
C ARG A 80 5.37 -6.54 -5.54
N ILE A 81 5.93 -5.69 -4.67
CA ILE A 81 5.74 -4.23 -4.76
C ILE A 81 6.26 -3.70 -6.11
N GLY A 82 7.46 -4.13 -6.49
CA GLY A 82 8.12 -3.78 -7.73
C GLY A 82 7.31 -4.13 -8.96
N GLY A 83 6.73 -5.34 -9.01
CA GLY A 83 5.88 -5.76 -10.12
C GLY A 83 4.66 -4.85 -10.33
N VAL A 84 3.99 -4.45 -9.23
CA VAL A 84 2.81 -3.56 -9.28
C VAL A 84 3.19 -2.18 -9.79
N VAL A 85 4.21 -1.55 -9.19
CA VAL A 85 4.61 -0.18 -9.56
C VAL A 85 5.39 -0.11 -10.88
N ALA A 86 5.95 -1.23 -11.35
CA ALA A 86 6.61 -1.29 -12.65
C ALA A 86 5.62 -1.37 -13.82
N ASP A 87 4.48 -2.03 -13.63
CA ASP A 87 3.48 -2.20 -14.70
C ASP A 87 2.54 -1.00 -14.85
N ASP A 88 2.18 -0.35 -13.74
CA ASP A 88 1.17 0.71 -13.72
C ASP A 88 1.71 2.04 -13.15
N TRP A 89 1.63 3.09 -13.98
CA TRP A 89 2.08 4.43 -13.62
C TRP A 89 1.23 5.09 -12.54
N GLY A 90 -0.08 4.85 -12.54
CA GLY A 90 -0.99 5.36 -11.52
C GLY A 90 -0.69 4.74 -10.15
N TRP A 91 -0.46 3.42 -10.11
CA TRP A 91 0.02 2.73 -8.91
C TRP A 91 1.34 3.31 -8.43
N TRP A 92 2.34 3.41 -9.31
CA TRP A 92 3.64 4.00 -8.98
C TRP A 92 3.47 5.41 -8.42
N ARG A 93 2.63 6.25 -9.04
CA ARG A 93 2.45 7.63 -8.63
C ARG A 93 1.83 7.75 -7.24
N THR A 94 0.79 6.95 -6.96
CA THR A 94 0.14 6.94 -5.65
C THR A 94 1.05 6.36 -4.58
N VAL A 95 1.68 5.21 -4.83
CA VAL A 95 2.58 4.54 -3.87
C VAL A 95 3.76 5.43 -3.51
N THR A 96 4.48 5.99 -4.49
CA THR A 96 5.64 6.85 -4.22
C THR A 96 5.27 8.08 -3.41
N ARG A 97 4.18 8.77 -3.77
CA ARG A 97 3.68 9.93 -3.03
C ARG A 97 3.29 9.57 -1.59
N ASN A 98 2.65 8.42 -1.39
CA ASN A 98 2.25 7.98 -0.06
C ASN A 98 3.44 7.58 0.80
N LEU A 99 4.45 6.89 0.24
CA LEU A 99 5.68 6.57 0.95
C LEU A 99 6.43 7.83 1.39
N ASP A 100 6.55 8.83 0.51
CA ASP A 100 7.17 10.12 0.84
C ASP A 100 6.43 10.81 1.99
N ARG A 101 5.08 10.85 1.93
CA ARG A 101 4.24 11.48 2.95
C ARG A 101 4.28 10.74 4.29
N VAL A 102 4.25 9.41 4.27
CA VAL A 102 4.36 8.58 5.48
C VAL A 102 5.71 8.80 6.16
N ALA A 103 6.81 8.78 5.39
CA ALA A 103 8.15 9.03 5.92
C ALA A 103 8.28 10.43 6.54
N GLU A 104 7.69 11.45 5.90
CA GLU A 104 7.65 12.81 6.44
C GLU A 104 6.87 12.89 7.75
N LEU A 105 5.65 12.35 7.78
CA LEU A 105 4.76 12.42 8.94
C LEU A 105 5.30 11.64 10.13
N LEU A 106 5.84 10.43 9.92
CA LEU A 106 6.42 9.62 10.99
C LEU A 106 7.73 10.20 11.52
N ARG A 107 8.45 11.03 10.75
CA ARG A 107 9.61 11.77 11.26
C ARG A 107 9.20 13.01 12.07
N GLY A 108 8.03 13.57 11.80
CA GLY A 108 7.55 14.82 12.38
C GLY A 108 6.31 14.62 13.24
N GLU A 109 5.20 15.17 12.76
CA GLU A 109 3.93 15.32 13.48
C GLU A 109 3.39 14.02 14.09
N LEU A 110 3.60 12.89 13.41
CA LEU A 110 3.08 11.59 13.79
C LEU A 110 4.17 10.63 14.29
N ALA A 111 5.34 11.14 14.73
CA ALA A 111 6.40 10.32 15.30
C ALA A 111 5.94 9.45 16.49
N ARG A 112 4.94 9.92 17.25
CA ARG A 112 4.29 9.17 18.34
C ARG A 112 3.61 7.88 17.90
N LEU A 113 3.33 7.71 16.61
CA LEU A 113 2.68 6.51 16.06
C LEU A 113 3.66 5.35 15.85
N VAL A 114 4.97 5.61 15.87
CA VAL A 114 5.98 4.55 15.74
C VAL A 114 6.01 3.71 17.03
N PRO A 115 5.76 2.39 16.97
CA PRO A 115 5.77 1.55 18.16
C PRO A 115 7.13 1.54 18.84
N ALA A 116 7.15 1.69 20.17
CA ALA A 116 8.37 1.53 20.95
C ALA A 116 8.89 0.08 20.83
N GLY A 117 10.18 -0.09 20.52
CA GLY A 117 10.79 -1.41 20.36
C GLY A 117 10.41 -2.12 19.06
N ALA A 118 9.91 -1.39 18.05
CA ALA A 118 9.70 -1.94 16.72
C ALA A 118 10.98 -2.61 16.19
N PRO A 119 10.90 -3.82 15.60
CA PRO A 119 12.05 -4.51 15.04
C PRO A 119 12.65 -3.77 13.84
N PHE A 120 11.87 -2.92 13.16
CA PHE A 120 12.31 -2.12 12.02
C PHE A 120 11.92 -0.65 12.19
N ASP A 121 12.73 0.26 11.65
CA ASP A 121 12.37 1.67 11.53
C ASP A 121 11.44 1.88 10.34
N PRO A 122 10.17 2.27 10.55
CA PRO A 122 9.22 2.42 9.46
C PRO A 122 9.58 3.54 8.48
N VAL A 123 10.33 4.56 8.90
CA VAL A 123 10.80 5.62 8.01
C VAL A 123 11.83 5.07 7.03
N GLU A 124 12.80 4.30 7.51
CA GLU A 124 13.83 3.69 6.66
C GLU A 124 13.23 2.66 5.71
N GLN A 125 12.28 1.84 6.19
CA GLN A 125 11.55 0.88 5.35
C GLN A 125 10.75 1.59 4.25
N ALA A 126 10.05 2.68 4.57
CA ALA A 126 9.33 3.49 3.57
C ALA A 126 10.28 4.05 2.50
N LEU A 127 11.43 4.57 2.91
CA LEU A 127 12.44 5.11 1.99
C LEU A 127 13.07 4.01 1.12
N ALA A 128 13.26 2.80 1.65
CA ALA A 128 13.74 1.65 0.87
C ALA A 128 12.75 1.27 -0.24
N LEU A 129 11.46 1.14 0.09
CA LEU A 129 10.40 0.91 -0.90
C LEU A 129 10.32 2.03 -1.92
N ARG A 130 10.49 3.28 -1.48
CA ARG A 130 10.45 4.46 -2.34
C ARG A 130 11.57 4.43 -3.37
N ARG A 131 12.81 4.10 -2.96
CA ARG A 131 13.96 3.94 -3.86
C ARG A 131 13.73 2.79 -4.83
N HIS A 132 13.31 1.64 -4.33
CA HIS A 132 13.00 0.48 -5.18
C HIS A 132 11.96 0.81 -6.24
N ALA A 133 10.90 1.53 -5.88
CA ALA A 133 9.86 1.96 -6.81
C ALA A 133 10.41 2.82 -7.96
N ASP A 134 11.49 3.58 -7.78
CA ASP A 134 12.15 4.32 -8.87
C ASP A 134 13.03 3.41 -9.73
N GLU A 135 13.79 2.53 -9.09
CA GLU A 135 14.82 1.69 -9.70
C GLU A 135 14.26 0.55 -10.56
N VAL A 136 13.07 0.01 -10.22
CA VAL A 136 12.50 -1.13 -10.96
C VAL A 136 12.27 -0.80 -12.44
N PRO A 137 12.65 -1.69 -13.39
CA PRO A 137 12.44 -1.44 -14.82
C PRO A 137 10.95 -1.29 -15.18
N LYS A 138 10.57 -0.12 -15.71
CA LYS A 138 9.17 0.19 -16.05
C LYS A 138 8.75 -0.40 -17.38
N THR A 139 7.52 -0.92 -17.45
CA THR A 139 6.95 -1.48 -18.68
C THR A 139 6.69 -0.40 -19.72
N LEU A 140 6.46 -0.80 -20.98
CA LEU A 140 6.09 0.13 -22.04
C LEU A 140 4.76 0.83 -21.74
N ARG A 141 3.78 0.10 -21.18
CA ARG A 141 2.49 0.65 -20.74
C ARG A 141 2.69 1.76 -19.73
N TRP A 142 3.49 1.50 -18.70
CA TRP A 142 3.87 2.50 -17.70
C TRP A 142 4.47 3.75 -18.36
N LYS A 143 5.45 3.57 -19.26
CA LYS A 143 6.15 4.70 -19.93
C LYS A 143 5.22 5.54 -20.79
N LEU A 144 4.29 4.91 -21.49
CA LEU A 144 3.27 5.62 -22.27
C LEU A 144 2.35 6.42 -21.34
N ARG A 145 1.86 5.81 -20.25
CA ARG A 145 0.99 6.49 -19.27
C ARG A 145 1.71 7.62 -18.54
N ALA A 146 3.01 7.50 -18.30
CA ALA A 146 3.84 8.55 -17.70
C ALA A 146 3.91 9.83 -18.53
N ARG A 147 3.89 9.72 -19.87
CA ARG A 147 3.87 10.89 -20.77
C ARG A 147 2.56 11.70 -20.66
N VAL A 148 1.46 11.01 -20.36
CA VAL A 148 0.17 11.66 -20.08
C VAL A 148 0.24 12.39 -18.74
N GLY A 149 0.85 11.75 -17.74
CA GLY A 149 1.06 12.30 -16.40
C GLY A 149 -0.25 12.53 -15.65
N GLU A 150 -0.23 13.48 -14.71
CA GLU A 150 -1.37 13.78 -13.83
C GLU A 150 -2.52 14.54 -14.52
N ARG A 151 -2.36 14.93 -15.80
CA ARG A 151 -3.40 15.65 -16.57
C ARG A 151 -4.68 14.85 -16.74
N VAL A 152 -4.55 13.52 -16.69
CA VAL A 152 -5.68 12.59 -16.70
C VAL A 152 -5.69 11.89 -15.36
N ARG A 153 -6.87 11.81 -14.73
CA ARG A 153 -7.08 11.07 -13.48
C ARG A 153 -6.58 9.63 -13.63
N TRP A 154 -5.94 9.11 -12.60
CA TRP A 154 -5.29 7.79 -12.60
C TRP A 154 -5.79 6.86 -11.50
N TYR A 155 -6.86 7.25 -10.81
CA TYR A 155 -7.44 6.55 -9.68
C TYR A 155 -8.96 6.68 -9.71
N GLU A 156 -9.63 5.75 -9.04
CA GLU A 156 -11.05 5.82 -8.73
C GLU A 156 -11.25 6.32 -7.28
N LEU A 157 -12.42 6.83 -6.93
CA LEU A 157 -12.78 7.07 -5.53
C LEU A 157 -13.85 6.04 -5.16
N PRO A 158 -13.69 5.29 -4.07
CA PRO A 158 -14.74 4.40 -3.59
C PRO A 158 -16.04 5.18 -3.36
N GLU A 159 -17.20 4.56 -3.63
CA GLU A 159 -18.48 5.13 -3.24
C GLU A 159 -18.53 5.29 -1.70
N GLU A 160 -18.99 6.44 -1.22
CA GLU A 160 -19.24 6.65 0.22
C GLU A 160 -20.38 5.71 0.63
N VAL A 161 -20.04 4.64 1.33
CA VAL A 161 -21.02 3.79 1.99
C VAL A 161 -21.42 4.53 3.26
N ASP A 162 -22.51 5.30 3.22
CA ASP A 162 -23.12 5.88 4.41
C ASP A 162 -23.41 4.72 5.40
N HIS A 163 -22.72 4.73 6.54
CA HIS A 163 -22.93 3.79 7.65
C HIS A 163 -23.61 4.49 8.83
#